data_AF-A0A1F4F0H6-F1
#
_entry.id   AF-A0A1F4F0H6-F1
#
_cell.length_a   1.000
_cell.length_b   1.000
_cell.length_c   1.000
_cell.angle_alpha   90.00
_cell.angle_beta   90.00
_cell.angle_gamma   90.00
#
_symmetry.space_group_name_H-M   'P 1'
#
loop_
_entity.id
_entity.type
_entity.pdbx_description
1 polymer ?
#
loop_
_entity_poly.entity_id
_entity_poly.type
_entity_poly.pdbx_seq_one_letter_code
_entity_poly.pdbx_strand_id
1 'polypeptide(L)'
;MNQAFNQTGRYEQLLDIVKGRMTSRQFDPDYVVPAEHYDMLLEAARHAPSGANAQPWHYIVVTDPATKKKIADYFVDEQRHRAKLKMKFPTPNYRGLETAPGMIVIVADFRYTRAFPVLGDGSALDRQYQENAERILLQSVAASTMSAHLAAAALGYGVWWVTAIGQESAQREMKPLLGVPEDLDIIDIFCFGPPAKPPYKRWKKTLAQIASRERFDMKNYQTPEDIERWIQETRHKVMYRDESKID
;
A
#
# COMPACT_ATOMS: atom_id res chain seq x y z
N MET A 1 14.63 24.11 26.44
CA MET A 1 14.05 23.49 25.24
C MET A 1 12.72 24.16 24.94
N ASN A 2 12.47 24.60 23.71
CA ASN A 2 11.18 25.16 23.33
C ASN A 2 10.11 24.07 23.50
N GLN A 3 9.16 24.28 24.43
CA GLN A 3 8.13 23.28 24.76
C GLN A 3 7.27 22.90 23.53
N ALA A 4 7.19 23.76 22.51
CA ALA A 4 6.51 23.44 21.26
C ALA A 4 7.12 22.24 20.51
N PHE A 5 8.44 22.03 20.65
CA PHE A 5 9.21 21.03 19.88
C PHE A 5 9.69 19.82 20.71
N ASN A 6 9.06 19.54 21.86
CA ASN A 6 9.40 18.39 22.72
C ASN A 6 8.15 17.61 23.19
N GLN A 7 7.15 17.44 22.31
CA GLN A 7 5.89 16.76 22.62
C GLN A 7 6.03 15.23 22.55
N THR A 8 6.90 14.64 23.38
CA THR A 8 7.24 13.20 23.33
C THR A 8 6.03 12.28 23.57
N GLY A 9 5.07 12.68 24.42
CA GLY A 9 3.86 11.89 24.64
C GLY A 9 3.01 11.70 23.37
N ARG A 10 2.89 12.74 22.52
CA ARG A 10 2.20 12.61 21.22
C ARG A 10 2.98 11.72 20.26
N TYR A 11 4.31 11.81 20.29
CA TYR A 11 5.17 10.94 19.50
C TYR A 11 5.03 9.48 19.92
N GLU A 12 4.98 9.18 21.22
CA GLU A 12 4.80 7.82 21.73
C GLU A 12 3.46 7.22 21.30
N GLN A 13 2.37 8.00 21.36
CA GLN A 13 1.06 7.60 20.85
C GLN A 13 1.07 7.31 19.34
N LEU A 14 1.70 8.19 18.55
CA LEU A 14 1.85 7.95 17.11
C LEU A 14 2.69 6.70 16.85
N LEU A 15 3.79 6.52 17.58
CA LEU A 15 4.70 5.40 17.39
C LEU A 15 4.04 4.07 17.77
N ASP A 16 3.18 4.06 18.78
CA ASP A 16 2.35 2.90 19.12
C ASP A 16 1.46 2.50 17.94
N ILE A 17 0.73 3.45 17.34
CA ILE A 17 -0.08 3.21 16.14
C ILE A 17 0.77 2.70 14.97
N VAL A 18 1.91 3.34 14.70
CA VAL A 18 2.81 2.96 13.60
C VAL A 18 3.36 1.55 13.79
N LYS A 19 3.71 1.16 15.03
CA LYS A 19 4.17 -0.19 15.35
C LYS A 19 3.02 -1.22 15.36
N GLY A 20 1.82 -0.81 15.75
CA GLY A 20 0.61 -1.61 15.81
C GLY A 20 -0.09 -1.80 14.46
N ARG A 21 0.28 -1.03 13.43
CA ARG A 21 -0.24 -1.21 12.07
C ARG A 21 0.26 -2.52 11.47
N MET A 22 -0.62 -3.51 11.41
CA MET A 22 -0.26 -4.88 11.02
C MET A 22 -1.02 -5.36 9.79
N THR A 23 -0.29 -6.04 8.91
CA THR A 23 -0.91 -6.60 7.70
C THR A 23 -1.62 -7.91 8.03
N SER A 24 -2.95 -7.90 8.00
CA SER A 24 -3.79 -9.09 8.01
C SER A 24 -4.29 -9.41 6.61
N ARG A 25 -4.57 -10.68 6.32
CA ARG A 25 -5.14 -11.13 5.03
C ARG A 25 -6.35 -12.03 5.21
N GLN A 26 -6.79 -12.15 6.46
CA GLN A 26 -7.99 -12.86 6.89
C GLN A 26 -8.57 -12.03 8.02
N PHE A 27 -9.84 -11.67 7.88
CA PHE A 27 -10.56 -10.80 8.80
C PHE A 27 -11.76 -11.57 9.33
N ASP A 28 -12.32 -11.08 10.44
CA ASP A 28 -13.63 -11.53 10.90
C ASP A 28 -14.67 -11.22 9.81
N PRO A 29 -15.24 -12.24 9.14
CA PRO A 29 -16.15 -12.01 8.01
C PRO A 29 -17.52 -11.48 8.44
N ASP A 30 -17.88 -11.64 9.72
CA ASP A 30 -19.18 -11.25 10.25
C ASP A 30 -19.18 -9.82 10.80
N TYR A 31 -17.99 -9.21 10.91
CA TYR A 31 -17.86 -7.83 11.38
C TYR A 31 -18.34 -6.84 10.33
N VAL A 32 -19.25 -5.94 10.73
CA VAL A 32 -19.70 -4.82 9.89
C VAL A 32 -18.97 -3.56 10.33
N VAL A 33 -18.18 -2.99 9.42
CA VAL A 33 -17.48 -1.72 9.67
C VAL A 33 -18.50 -0.57 9.72
N PRO A 34 -18.53 0.24 10.80
CA PRO A 34 -19.34 1.45 10.86
C PRO A 34 -19.02 2.42 9.72
N ALA A 35 -20.04 3.05 9.14
CA ALA A 35 -19.87 4.02 8.03
C ALA A 35 -18.89 5.15 8.41
N GLU A 36 -19.02 5.68 9.64
CA GLU A 36 -18.14 6.72 10.18
C GLU A 36 -16.66 6.35 10.17
N HIS A 37 -16.32 5.06 10.29
CA HIS A 37 -14.92 4.63 10.25
C HIS A 37 -14.34 4.77 8.84
N TYR A 38 -15.13 4.57 7.78
CA TYR A 38 -14.66 4.86 6.42
C TYR A 38 -14.34 6.35 6.29
N ASP A 39 -15.21 7.23 6.79
CA ASP A 39 -15.01 8.68 6.75
C ASP A 39 -13.76 9.10 7.53
N MET A 40 -13.52 8.51 8.71
CA MET A 40 -12.31 8.77 9.50
C MET A 40 -11.02 8.37 8.76
N LEU A 41 -11.03 7.21 8.08
CA LEU A 41 -9.90 6.74 7.27
C LEU A 41 -9.65 7.67 6.08
N LEU A 42 -10.71 8.08 5.40
CA LEU A 42 -10.63 8.96 4.23
C LEU A 42 -10.24 10.38 4.62
N GLU A 43 -10.64 10.86 5.79
CA GLU A 43 -10.20 12.14 6.34
C GLU A 43 -8.69 12.13 6.59
N ALA A 44 -8.15 11.05 7.16
CA ALA A 44 -6.71 10.91 7.32
C ALA A 44 -5.95 10.87 5.97
N ALA A 45 -6.48 10.15 4.98
CA ALA A 45 -5.95 10.18 3.61
C ALA A 45 -5.95 11.60 3.03
N ARG A 46 -7.07 12.33 3.16
CA ARG A 46 -7.24 13.69 2.61
C ARG A 46 -6.16 14.67 3.09
N HIS A 47 -5.65 14.52 4.31
CA HIS A 47 -4.59 15.37 4.88
C HIS A 47 -3.16 14.98 4.48
N ALA A 48 -2.97 13.96 3.65
CA ALA A 48 -1.64 13.58 3.19
C ALA A 48 -1.02 14.63 2.26
N PRO A 49 0.33 14.77 2.25
CA PRO A 49 0.99 15.67 1.34
C PRO A 49 0.90 15.16 -0.11
N SER A 50 0.87 16.09 -1.07
CA SER A 50 0.99 15.78 -2.49
C SER A 50 1.87 16.79 -3.22
N GLY A 51 2.59 16.32 -4.23
CA GLY A 51 3.34 17.19 -5.13
C GLY A 51 2.42 18.25 -5.74
N ALA A 52 2.87 19.50 -5.80
CA ALA A 52 2.08 20.65 -6.27
C ALA A 52 0.68 20.79 -5.62
N ASN A 53 0.45 20.17 -4.45
CA ASN A 53 -0.88 20.04 -3.83
C ASN A 53 -1.94 19.42 -4.76
N ALA A 54 -1.51 18.58 -5.71
CA ALA A 54 -2.34 18.05 -6.79
C ALA A 54 -3.46 17.11 -6.29
N GLN A 55 -3.29 16.48 -5.13
CA GLN A 55 -4.26 15.54 -4.54
C GLN A 55 -4.84 14.55 -5.58
N PRO A 56 -3.98 13.80 -6.31
CA PRO A 56 -4.36 13.10 -7.54
C PRO A 56 -5.07 11.76 -7.26
N TRP A 57 -5.81 11.66 -6.16
CA TRP A 57 -6.42 10.44 -5.66
C TRP A 57 -7.94 10.54 -5.61
N HIS A 58 -8.59 9.41 -5.85
CA HIS A 58 -9.99 9.16 -5.58
C HIS A 58 -10.13 7.85 -4.81
N TYR A 59 -11.19 7.75 -3.99
CA TYR A 59 -11.46 6.59 -3.16
C TYR A 59 -12.86 6.06 -3.43
N ILE A 60 -12.96 4.75 -3.61
CA ILE A 60 -14.23 4.06 -3.81
C ILE A 60 -14.43 3.11 -2.65
N VAL A 61 -15.40 3.40 -1.78
CA VAL A 61 -15.82 2.49 -0.72
C VAL A 61 -16.64 1.36 -1.34
N VAL A 62 -16.18 0.12 -1.16
CA VAL A 62 -16.85 -1.07 -1.73
C VAL A 62 -17.46 -1.88 -0.58
N THR A 63 -18.78 -1.81 -0.44
CA THR A 63 -19.54 -2.59 0.55
C THR A 63 -20.32 -3.75 -0.08
N ASP A 64 -20.63 -3.68 -1.37
CA ASP A 64 -21.39 -4.72 -2.08
C ASP A 64 -20.61 -6.06 -2.13
N PRO A 65 -21.15 -7.15 -1.53
CA PRO A 65 -20.49 -8.45 -1.54
C PRO A 65 -20.24 -9.00 -2.94
N ALA A 66 -21.14 -8.74 -3.90
CA ALA A 66 -20.98 -9.24 -5.27
C ALA A 66 -19.78 -8.58 -5.97
N THR A 67 -19.59 -7.28 -5.75
CA THR A 67 -18.42 -6.53 -6.22
C THR A 67 -17.13 -7.01 -5.57
N LYS A 68 -17.10 -7.17 -4.24
CA LYS A 68 -15.92 -7.73 -3.51
C LYS A 68 -15.55 -9.12 -4.03
N LYS A 69 -16.54 -9.96 -4.31
CA LYS A 69 -16.33 -11.29 -4.89
C LYS A 69 -15.67 -11.23 -6.26
N LYS A 70 -16.16 -10.38 -7.17
CA LYS A 70 -15.55 -10.21 -8.51
C LYS A 70 -14.10 -9.72 -8.43
N ILE A 71 -13.82 -8.77 -7.53
CA ILE A 71 -12.45 -8.32 -7.26
C ILE A 71 -11.59 -9.49 -6.79
N ALA A 72 -12.05 -10.27 -5.83
CA ALA A 72 -11.31 -11.42 -5.32
C ALA A 72 -11.07 -12.51 -6.37
N ASP A 73 -12.08 -12.82 -7.20
CA ASP A 73 -11.99 -13.80 -8.28
C ASP A 73 -10.89 -13.43 -9.29
N TYR A 74 -10.81 -12.16 -9.69
CA TYR A 74 -9.71 -11.66 -10.55
C TYR A 74 -8.33 -11.99 -9.96
N PHE A 75 -8.10 -11.67 -8.68
CA PHE A 75 -6.80 -11.93 -8.05
C PHE A 75 -6.50 -13.43 -7.90
N VAL A 76 -7.52 -14.26 -7.70
CA VAL A 76 -7.39 -15.72 -7.68
C VAL A 76 -7.00 -16.25 -9.05
N ASP A 77 -7.60 -15.74 -10.12
CA ASP A 77 -7.27 -16.15 -11.48
C ASP A 77 -5.90 -15.64 -11.93
N GLU A 78 -5.54 -14.41 -11.56
CA GLU A 78 -4.20 -13.86 -11.75
C GLU A 78 -3.14 -14.68 -10.98
N GLN A 79 -3.44 -15.10 -9.73
CA GLN A 79 -2.58 -16.02 -8.98
C GLN A 79 -2.38 -17.35 -9.70
N ARG A 80 -3.45 -17.94 -10.24
CA ARG A 80 -3.38 -19.19 -11.03
C ARG A 80 -2.57 -18.99 -12.31
N HIS A 81 -2.73 -17.85 -12.98
CA HIS A 81 -1.97 -17.51 -14.19
C HIS A 81 -0.46 -17.40 -13.88
N ARG A 82 -0.08 -16.64 -12.85
CA ARG A 82 1.32 -16.50 -12.39
C ARG A 82 1.93 -17.84 -11.99
N ALA A 83 1.15 -18.73 -11.37
CA ALA A 83 1.58 -20.08 -11.03
C ALA A 83 1.90 -20.92 -12.28
N LYS A 84 1.08 -20.84 -13.34
CA LYS A 84 1.35 -21.52 -14.62
C LYS A 84 2.63 -20.99 -15.29
N LEU A 85 2.89 -19.69 -15.18
CA LEU A 85 4.12 -19.05 -15.65
C LEU A 85 5.35 -19.36 -14.77
N LYS A 86 5.18 -20.12 -13.67
CA LYS A 86 6.24 -20.46 -12.71
C LYS A 86 6.94 -19.23 -12.12
N MET A 87 6.21 -18.12 -11.98
CA MET A 87 6.74 -16.91 -11.37
C MET A 87 7.04 -17.17 -9.89
N LYS A 88 8.32 -17.05 -9.50
CA LYS A 88 8.82 -17.39 -8.15
C LYS A 88 8.54 -16.27 -7.13
N PHE A 89 7.27 -16.04 -6.82
CA PHE A 89 6.83 -15.09 -5.80
C PHE A 89 5.77 -15.70 -4.85
N PRO A 90 5.98 -15.68 -3.53
CA PRO A 90 4.98 -16.23 -2.61
C PRO A 90 3.73 -15.35 -2.55
N THR A 91 2.62 -15.87 -3.05
CA THR A 91 1.34 -15.16 -3.13
C THR A 91 0.47 -15.44 -1.91
N PRO A 92 -0.26 -14.44 -1.38
CA PRO A 92 -1.24 -14.67 -0.32
C PRO A 92 -2.47 -15.39 -0.86
N ASN A 93 -3.35 -15.83 0.04
CA ASN A 93 -4.68 -16.29 -0.33
C ASN A 93 -5.60 -15.10 -0.60
N TYR A 94 -5.94 -14.85 -1.86
CA TYR A 94 -6.79 -13.72 -2.28
C TYR A 94 -8.27 -13.86 -1.93
N ARG A 95 -8.73 -15.03 -1.48
CA ARG A 95 -10.10 -15.19 -0.96
C ARG A 95 -10.39 -14.31 0.26
N GLY A 96 -9.36 -13.87 0.98
CA GLY A 96 -9.53 -12.91 2.07
C GLY A 96 -10.03 -11.52 1.62
N LEU A 97 -9.94 -11.18 0.33
CA LEU A 97 -10.50 -9.94 -0.21
C LEU A 97 -12.03 -10.00 -0.27
N GLU A 98 -12.58 -11.17 -0.63
CA GLU A 98 -14.02 -11.41 -0.75
C GLU A 98 -14.73 -11.17 0.59
N THR A 99 -14.10 -11.64 1.67
CA THR A 99 -14.66 -11.59 3.03
C THR A 99 -14.11 -10.43 3.87
N ALA A 100 -13.39 -9.48 3.28
CA ALA A 100 -12.86 -8.35 4.03
C ALA A 100 -14.01 -7.43 4.48
N PRO A 101 -14.13 -7.08 5.78
CA PRO A 101 -15.16 -6.18 6.29
C PRO A 101 -15.16 -4.82 5.59
N GLY A 102 -14.01 -4.13 5.65
CA GLY A 102 -13.75 -2.88 4.96
C GLY A 102 -12.97 -3.11 3.67
N MET A 103 -13.38 -2.45 2.60
CA MET A 103 -12.65 -2.37 1.34
C MET A 103 -12.80 -0.97 0.74
N ILE A 104 -11.66 -0.38 0.39
CA ILE A 104 -11.55 0.88 -0.34
C ILE A 104 -10.65 0.61 -1.54
N VAL A 105 -11.09 0.99 -2.74
CA VAL A 105 -10.28 0.98 -3.95
C VAL A 105 -9.73 2.38 -4.18
N ILE A 106 -8.42 2.47 -4.45
CA ILE A 106 -7.72 3.74 -4.65
C ILE A 106 -7.49 3.91 -6.15
N VAL A 107 -7.95 5.04 -6.66
CA VAL A 107 -7.83 5.45 -8.04
C VAL A 107 -6.94 6.67 -8.11
N ALA A 108 -6.05 6.72 -9.11
CA ALA A 108 -5.15 7.83 -9.36
C ALA A 108 -5.48 8.50 -10.69
N ASP A 109 -5.46 9.83 -10.70
CA ASP A 109 -5.59 10.63 -11.92
C ASP A 109 -4.21 11.05 -12.40
N PHE A 110 -3.63 10.25 -13.30
CA PHE A 110 -2.31 10.52 -13.87
C PHE A 110 -2.26 11.79 -14.71
N ARG A 111 -3.38 12.42 -15.07
CA ARG A 111 -3.38 13.70 -15.80
C ARG A 111 -2.81 14.84 -14.95
N TYR A 112 -2.76 14.68 -13.62
CA TYR A 112 -2.08 15.63 -12.71
C TYR A 112 -0.57 15.66 -12.88
N THR A 113 0.06 14.73 -13.61
CA THR A 113 1.49 14.85 -13.98
C THR A 113 1.79 16.16 -14.71
N ARG A 114 0.78 16.73 -15.39
CA ARG A 114 0.84 18.06 -16.03
C ARG A 114 1.05 19.22 -15.06
N ALA A 115 0.82 19.01 -13.76
CA ALA A 115 1.12 20.00 -12.72
C ALA A 115 2.61 20.01 -12.32
N PHE A 116 3.40 19.05 -12.81
CA PHE A 116 4.83 18.94 -12.55
C PHE A 116 5.66 19.43 -13.75
N PRO A 117 6.93 19.81 -13.54
CA PRO A 117 7.78 20.28 -14.62
C PRO A 117 7.95 19.20 -15.71
N VAL A 118 7.55 19.52 -16.94
CA VAL A 118 7.72 18.71 -18.16
C VAL A 118 8.04 19.64 -19.33
N LEU A 119 8.75 19.15 -20.36
CA LEU A 119 9.18 19.98 -21.50
C LEU A 119 8.19 19.93 -22.68
N GLY A 120 7.49 18.81 -22.85
CA GLY A 120 6.50 18.62 -23.91
C GLY A 120 7.07 18.58 -25.33
N ASP A 121 8.40 18.48 -25.48
CA ASP A 121 9.09 18.45 -26.77
C ASP A 121 9.43 17.02 -27.26
N GLY A 122 9.07 15.99 -26.49
CA GLY A 122 9.33 14.58 -26.82
C GLY A 122 10.80 14.18 -26.77
N SER A 123 11.68 15.07 -26.29
CA SER A 123 13.11 14.79 -26.15
C SER A 123 13.40 13.69 -25.11
N ALA A 124 14.63 13.20 -25.08
CA ALA A 124 15.05 12.29 -24.03
C ALA A 124 14.95 12.94 -22.64
N LEU A 125 15.19 14.26 -22.57
CA LEU A 125 15.05 15.03 -21.34
C LEU A 125 13.58 15.13 -20.93
N ASP A 126 12.66 15.37 -21.87
CA ASP A 126 11.23 15.37 -21.59
C ASP A 126 10.76 14.03 -21.01
N ARG A 127 11.18 12.91 -21.60
CA ARG A 127 10.87 11.57 -21.06
C ARG A 127 11.35 11.40 -19.62
N GLN A 128 12.55 11.88 -19.29
CA GLN A 128 13.05 11.85 -17.90
C GLN A 128 12.17 12.68 -16.95
N TYR A 129 11.67 13.84 -17.39
CA TYR A 129 10.76 14.65 -16.60
C TYR A 129 9.38 14.01 -16.44
N GLN A 130 8.86 13.33 -17.47
CA GLN A 130 7.61 12.56 -17.38
C GLN A 130 7.74 11.40 -16.37
N GLU A 131 8.82 10.62 -16.43
CA GLU A 131 9.10 9.57 -15.45
C GLU A 131 9.17 10.13 -14.01
N ASN A 132 9.77 11.30 -13.84
CA ASN A 132 9.83 11.97 -12.55
C ASN A 132 8.44 12.45 -12.08
N ALA A 133 7.63 12.99 -12.99
CA ALA A 133 6.27 13.43 -12.72
C ALA A 133 5.38 12.27 -12.23
N GLU A 134 5.47 11.10 -12.87
CA GLU A 134 4.77 9.89 -12.43
C GLU A 134 5.23 9.42 -11.04
N ARG A 135 6.54 9.47 -10.75
CA ARG A 135 7.07 9.12 -9.42
C ARG A 135 6.53 10.05 -8.33
N ILE A 136 6.47 11.36 -8.59
CA ILE A 136 5.90 12.35 -7.65
C ILE A 136 4.43 12.00 -7.36
N LEU A 137 3.67 11.69 -8.41
CA LEU A 137 2.27 11.32 -8.29
C LEU A 137 2.08 10.06 -7.44
N LEU A 138 2.79 8.98 -7.77
CA LEU A 138 2.72 7.72 -7.07
C LEU A 138 3.14 7.84 -5.60
N GLN A 139 4.19 8.62 -5.30
CA GLN A 139 4.59 8.91 -3.92
C GLN A 139 3.49 9.67 -3.15
N SER A 140 2.81 10.59 -3.82
CA SER A 140 1.70 11.35 -3.23
C SER A 140 0.52 10.43 -2.87
N VAL A 141 0.11 9.55 -3.79
CA VAL A 141 -0.99 8.61 -3.52
C VAL A 141 -0.58 7.59 -2.45
N ALA A 142 0.65 7.07 -2.48
CA ALA A 142 1.15 6.13 -1.47
C ALA A 142 1.18 6.76 -0.06
N ALA A 143 1.55 8.04 0.07
CA ALA A 143 1.49 8.76 1.33
C ALA A 143 0.04 8.85 1.85
N SER A 144 -0.90 9.16 0.96
CA SER A 144 -2.32 9.22 1.28
C SER A 144 -2.91 7.87 1.71
N THR A 145 -2.66 6.81 0.94
CA THR A 145 -3.06 5.44 1.29
C THR A 145 -2.46 5.01 2.64
N MET A 146 -1.22 5.39 2.92
CA MET A 146 -0.56 5.08 4.20
C MET A 146 -1.19 5.84 5.38
N SER A 147 -1.62 7.09 5.21
CA SER A 147 -2.36 7.83 6.24
C SER A 147 -3.66 7.11 6.63
N ALA A 148 -4.43 6.63 5.64
CA ALA A 148 -5.62 5.82 5.90
C ALA A 148 -5.30 4.51 6.63
N HIS A 149 -4.17 3.86 6.29
CA HIS A 149 -3.73 2.66 7.00
C HIS A 149 -3.39 2.92 8.47
N LEU A 150 -2.79 4.08 8.81
CA LEU A 150 -2.53 4.46 10.19
C LEU A 150 -3.82 4.80 10.93
N ALA A 151 -4.78 5.45 10.28
CA ALA A 151 -6.10 5.73 10.86
C ALA A 151 -6.84 4.43 11.20
N ALA A 152 -6.81 3.43 10.30
CA ALA A 152 -7.37 2.11 10.59
C ALA A 152 -6.67 1.40 11.75
N ALA A 153 -5.34 1.47 11.81
CA ALA A 153 -4.59 0.92 12.93
C ALA A 153 -4.93 1.62 14.25
N ALA A 154 -5.16 2.94 14.23
CA ALA A 154 -5.60 3.71 15.40
C ALA A 154 -6.99 3.29 15.91
N LEU A 155 -7.86 2.81 15.02
CA LEU A 155 -9.16 2.21 15.36
C LEU A 155 -9.05 0.73 15.78
N GLY A 156 -7.84 0.16 15.82
CA GLY A 156 -7.59 -1.24 16.20
C GLY A 156 -7.75 -2.25 15.07
N TYR A 157 -7.87 -1.81 13.81
CA TYR A 157 -8.01 -2.72 12.68
C TYR A 157 -6.68 -3.27 12.17
N GLY A 158 -6.71 -4.53 11.75
CA GLY A 158 -5.73 -5.07 10.82
C GLY A 158 -5.99 -4.50 9.42
N VAL A 159 -4.96 -4.46 8.58
CA VAL A 159 -5.04 -3.84 7.24
C VAL A 159 -4.44 -4.74 6.16
N TRP A 160 -4.87 -4.62 4.91
CA TRP A 160 -4.22 -5.22 3.75
C TRP A 160 -4.10 -4.20 2.63
N TRP A 161 -2.86 -3.88 2.29
CA TRP A 161 -2.52 -3.11 1.09
C TRP A 161 -2.24 -4.06 -0.09
N VAL A 162 -3.07 -4.03 -1.12
CA VAL A 162 -2.86 -4.74 -2.39
C VAL A 162 -2.40 -3.73 -3.43
N THR A 163 -1.11 -3.79 -3.76
CA THR A 163 -0.47 -2.89 -4.75
C THR A 163 -0.31 -3.53 -6.13
N ALA A 164 -0.50 -4.84 -6.23
CA ALA A 164 -0.29 -5.59 -7.47
C ALA A 164 -1.54 -5.58 -8.37
N ILE A 165 -2.03 -4.38 -8.71
CA ILE A 165 -3.27 -4.16 -9.48
C ILE A 165 -3.12 -3.14 -10.63
N GLY A 166 -1.95 -2.51 -10.81
CA GLY A 166 -1.76 -1.49 -11.85
C GLY A 166 -1.70 -2.01 -13.30
N GLN A 167 -1.79 -3.31 -13.55
CA GLN A 167 -1.62 -3.86 -14.90
C GLN A 167 -2.83 -3.59 -15.80
N GLU A 168 -2.63 -3.51 -17.12
CA GLU A 168 -3.69 -3.27 -18.11
C GLU A 168 -4.86 -4.27 -18.00
N SER A 169 -4.58 -5.54 -17.73
CA SER A 169 -5.62 -6.56 -17.52
C SER A 169 -6.51 -6.26 -16.32
N ALA A 170 -5.91 -5.79 -15.21
CA ALA A 170 -6.65 -5.36 -14.02
C ALA A 170 -7.52 -4.15 -14.34
N GLN A 171 -6.96 -3.15 -15.02
CA GLN A 171 -7.70 -1.95 -15.42
C GLN A 171 -8.93 -2.31 -16.26
N ARG A 172 -8.75 -3.16 -17.27
CA ARG A 172 -9.83 -3.58 -18.19
C ARG A 172 -10.99 -4.28 -17.46
N GLU A 173 -10.70 -5.05 -16.43
CA GLU A 173 -11.74 -5.76 -15.67
C GLU A 173 -12.36 -4.91 -14.56
N MET A 174 -11.54 -4.13 -13.85
CA MET A 174 -11.97 -3.43 -12.64
C MET A 174 -12.58 -2.06 -12.92
N LYS A 175 -12.12 -1.32 -13.94
CA LYS A 175 -12.67 0.00 -14.25
C LYS A 175 -14.17 -0.06 -14.58
N PRO A 176 -14.66 -0.95 -15.48
CA PRO A 176 -16.08 -1.05 -15.76
C PRO A 176 -16.89 -1.54 -14.56
N LEU A 177 -16.31 -2.45 -13.75
CA LEU A 177 -16.96 -2.96 -12.54
C LEU A 177 -17.24 -1.85 -11.51
N LEU A 178 -16.30 -0.91 -11.37
CA LEU A 178 -16.33 0.15 -10.35
C LEU A 178 -16.76 1.52 -10.89
N GLY A 179 -17.07 1.61 -12.19
CA GLY A 179 -17.42 2.87 -12.84
C GLY A 179 -16.26 3.87 -12.94
N VAL A 180 -15.02 3.39 -12.96
CA VAL A 180 -13.84 4.24 -13.09
C VAL A 180 -13.69 4.68 -14.55
N PRO A 181 -13.54 5.99 -14.84
CA PRO A 181 -13.29 6.49 -16.19
C PRO A 181 -12.00 5.92 -16.80
N GLU A 182 -11.94 5.84 -18.14
CA GLU A 182 -10.78 5.30 -18.86
C GLU A 182 -9.47 6.01 -18.49
N ASP A 183 -9.50 7.34 -18.36
CA ASP A 183 -8.34 8.19 -18.07
C ASP A 183 -7.75 8.03 -16.64
N LEU A 184 -8.45 7.34 -15.73
CA LEU A 184 -8.02 7.18 -14.34
C LEU A 184 -7.59 5.75 -14.07
N ASP A 185 -6.56 5.53 -13.26
CA ASP A 185 -6.05 4.18 -13.00
C ASP A 185 -6.29 3.70 -11.58
N ILE A 186 -6.72 2.45 -11.44
CA ILE A 186 -6.81 1.79 -10.14
C ILE A 186 -5.41 1.32 -9.75
N ILE A 187 -4.84 1.90 -8.69
CA ILE A 187 -3.45 1.62 -8.32
C ILE A 187 -3.30 0.79 -7.04
N ASP A 188 -4.29 0.84 -6.14
CA ASP A 188 -4.26 0.10 -4.88
C ASP A 188 -5.66 -0.40 -4.46
N ILE A 189 -5.69 -1.46 -3.66
CA ILE A 189 -6.84 -1.81 -2.81
C ILE A 189 -6.39 -1.82 -1.35
N PHE A 190 -7.21 -1.21 -0.51
CA PHE A 190 -7.06 -1.17 0.93
C PHE A 190 -8.21 -1.92 1.60
N CYS A 191 -7.91 -3.06 2.22
CA CYS A 191 -8.85 -3.79 3.06
C CYS A 191 -8.54 -3.61 4.54
N PHE A 192 -9.56 -3.64 5.39
CA PHE A 192 -9.39 -3.50 6.83
C PHE A 192 -10.52 -4.15 7.64
N GLY A 193 -10.25 -4.41 8.91
CA GLY A 193 -11.20 -4.96 9.86
C GLY A 193 -10.51 -5.70 11.00
N PRO A 194 -11.28 -6.26 11.95
CA PRO A 194 -10.72 -7.13 12.98
C PRO A 194 -10.05 -8.35 12.32
N PRO A 195 -8.80 -8.68 12.66
CA PRO A 195 -8.13 -9.82 12.05
C PRO A 195 -8.74 -11.13 12.58
N ALA A 196 -8.96 -12.12 11.70
CA ALA A 196 -9.53 -13.42 12.08
C ALA A 196 -8.64 -14.22 13.05
N LYS A 197 -7.36 -13.87 13.11
CA LYS A 197 -6.36 -14.44 14.02
C LYS A 197 -5.49 -13.31 14.55
N PRO A 198 -4.97 -13.41 15.78
CA PRO A 198 -4.03 -12.42 16.30
C PRO A 198 -2.88 -12.17 15.30
N PRO A 199 -2.59 -10.89 14.97
CA PRO A 199 -1.49 -10.59 14.07
C PRO A 199 -0.16 -10.95 14.73
N TYR A 200 0.81 -11.40 13.93
CA TYR A 200 2.16 -11.68 14.40
C TYR A 200 3.08 -10.51 14.07
N LYS A 201 4.04 -10.21 14.95
CA LYS A 201 5.01 -9.13 14.72
C LYS A 201 5.93 -9.51 13.56
N ARG A 202 6.05 -8.62 12.57
CA ARG A 202 6.91 -8.86 11.40
C ARG A 202 8.30 -8.36 11.66
N TRP A 203 9.29 -9.12 11.20
CA TRP A 203 10.68 -8.69 11.22
C TRP A 203 10.88 -7.38 10.46
N LYS A 204 11.71 -6.52 11.04
CA LYS A 204 12.11 -5.23 10.48
C LYS A 204 13.63 -5.13 10.55
N LYS A 205 14.22 -4.49 9.53
CA LYS A 205 15.61 -4.04 9.59
C LYS A 205 15.80 -3.13 10.81
N THR A 206 16.98 -3.19 11.43
CA THR A 206 17.35 -2.30 12.54
C THR A 206 17.58 -0.87 12.01
N LEU A 207 17.59 0.12 12.91
CA LEU A 207 17.87 1.51 12.51
C LEU A 207 19.24 1.67 11.83
N ALA A 208 20.25 0.95 12.31
CA ALA A 208 21.59 0.98 11.71
C ALA A 208 21.62 0.47 10.26
N GLN A 209 20.71 -0.44 9.90
CA GLN A 209 20.60 -1.01 8.55
C GLN A 209 19.87 -0.10 7.55
N ILE A 210 19.17 0.94 8.02
CA ILE A 210 18.34 1.80 7.16
C ILE A 210 18.68 3.29 7.25
N ALA A 211 19.44 3.71 8.27
CA ALA A 211 19.82 5.10 8.47
C ALA A 211 21.32 5.30 8.20
N SER A 212 21.64 6.43 7.58
CA SER A 212 23.01 6.93 7.44
C SER A 212 23.04 8.40 7.86
N ARG A 213 24.21 8.90 8.28
CA ARG A 213 24.40 10.31 8.67
C ARG A 213 25.18 11.01 7.58
N GLU A 214 24.66 12.14 7.11
CA GLU A 214 25.22 13.01 6.05
C GLU A 214 25.33 12.37 4.65
N ARG A 215 25.92 11.17 4.54
CA ARG A 215 26.11 10.42 3.30
C ARG A 215 25.64 8.98 3.47
N PHE A 216 25.38 8.32 2.35
CA PHE A 216 25.05 6.90 2.36
C PHE A 216 26.20 6.07 2.96
N ASP A 217 25.88 5.22 3.94
CA ASP A 217 26.85 4.30 4.52
C ASP A 217 26.99 3.07 3.61
N MET A 218 28.14 2.95 2.94
CA MET A 218 28.42 1.84 2.03
C MET A 218 28.42 0.47 2.72
N LYS A 219 28.45 0.38 4.07
CA LYS A 219 28.22 -0.87 4.80
C LYS A 219 26.79 -1.43 4.62
N ASN A 220 25.85 -0.55 4.28
CA ASN A 220 24.45 -0.92 4.01
C ASN A 220 24.19 -1.14 2.51
N TYR A 221 25.19 -0.96 1.65
CA TYR A 221 25.08 -1.28 0.22
C TYR A 221 24.91 -2.79 0.04
N GLN A 222 23.98 -3.20 -0.82
CA GLN A 222 23.82 -4.60 -1.23
C GLN A 222 24.09 -4.68 -2.75
N THR A 223 25.02 -5.53 -3.16
CA THR A 223 25.25 -5.79 -4.58
C THR A 223 24.08 -6.57 -5.19
N PRO A 224 23.97 -6.67 -6.53
CA PRO A 224 23.00 -7.57 -7.15
C PRO A 224 23.09 -9.02 -6.64
N GLU A 225 24.30 -9.52 -6.39
CA GLU A 225 24.54 -10.87 -5.85
C GLU A 225 24.05 -11.01 -4.39
N ASP A 226 24.26 -9.98 -3.56
CA ASP A 226 23.70 -9.94 -2.20
C ASP A 226 22.18 -10.01 -2.21
N ILE A 227 21.54 -9.29 -3.13
CA ILE A 227 20.10 -9.25 -3.30
C ILE A 227 19.58 -10.62 -3.75
N GLU A 228 20.23 -11.25 -4.73
CA GLU A 228 19.83 -12.58 -5.20
C GLU A 228 19.94 -13.63 -4.09
N ARG A 229 21.04 -13.61 -3.33
CA ARG A 229 21.22 -14.45 -2.14
C ARG A 229 20.10 -14.21 -1.11
N TRP A 230 19.76 -12.95 -0.82
CA TRP A 230 18.67 -12.62 0.10
C TRP A 230 17.31 -13.14 -0.40
N ILE A 231 17.04 -13.04 -1.70
CA ILE A 231 15.82 -13.55 -2.33
C ILE A 231 15.69 -15.07 -2.14
N GLN A 232 16.80 -15.79 -2.31
CA GLN A 232 16.86 -17.26 -2.19
C GLN A 232 16.77 -17.72 -0.73
N GLU A 233 17.56 -17.11 0.16
CA GLU A 233 17.83 -17.65 1.50
C GLU A 233 17.01 -16.99 2.62
N THR A 234 16.60 -15.72 2.45
CA THR A 234 16.04 -14.91 3.55
C THR A 234 14.58 -14.52 3.32
N ARG A 235 14.19 -14.13 2.10
CA ARG A 235 12.86 -13.56 1.80
C ARG A 235 11.70 -14.41 2.34
N HIS A 236 11.77 -15.72 2.15
CA HIS A 236 10.72 -16.66 2.61
C HIS A 236 10.64 -16.79 4.14
N LYS A 237 11.74 -16.49 4.86
CA LYS A 237 11.80 -16.50 6.32
C LYS A 237 11.19 -15.23 6.92
N VAL A 238 11.30 -14.08 6.25
CA VAL A 238 10.87 -12.77 6.81
C VAL A 238 9.51 -12.27 6.31
N MET A 239 9.00 -12.77 5.18
CA MET A 239 7.81 -12.18 4.55
C MET A 239 6.48 -12.57 5.23
N TYR A 240 6.34 -13.81 5.71
CA TYR A 240 5.12 -14.37 6.30
C TYR A 240 5.33 -15.10 7.64
N ARG A 241 6.30 -14.65 8.46
CA ARG A 241 6.58 -15.25 9.76
C ARG A 241 6.66 -14.21 10.88
N ASP A 242 6.39 -14.68 12.09
CA ASP A 242 6.64 -13.94 13.32
C ASP A 242 8.14 -13.70 13.48
N GLU A 243 8.53 -12.49 13.87
CA GLU A 243 9.93 -12.11 14.09
C GLU A 243 10.63 -12.99 15.13
N SER A 244 9.90 -13.47 16.14
CA SER A 244 10.45 -14.37 17.18
C SER A 244 10.82 -15.74 16.63
N LYS A 245 10.38 -16.07 15.41
CA LYS A 245 10.64 -17.33 14.71
C LYS A 245 11.66 -17.17 13.57
N ILE A 246 12.38 -16.06 13.56
CA ILE A 246 13.47 -15.80 12.63
C ILE A 246 14.77 -16.00 13.40
N ASP A 247 15.47 -17.07 13.05
CA ASP A 247 16.85 -17.36 13.47
C ASP A 247 17.81 -16.29 12.96
#